data_AF-A0A2S0MD26-F1
#
_entry.id   AF-A0A2S0MD26-F1
#
_cell.length_a   1.000
_cell.length_b   1.000
_cell.length_c   1.000
_cell.angle_alpha   90.00
_cell.angle_beta   90.00
_cell.angle_gamma   90.00
#
_symmetry.space_group_name_H-M   'P 1'
#
loop_
_entity.id
_entity.type
_entity.pdbx_description
1 polymer ?
#
loop_
_entity_poly.entity_id
_entity_poly.type
_entity_poly.pdbx_seq_one_letter_code
_entity_poly.pdbx_strand_id
1 'polypeptide(L)'
;MRQELLEDVEWRFFYKRHCTRAMIYQAQVIALSDDIEEKVTLQINDIRLNCFAGICPYPISVGKNYPVQLELVMLHNYEVMASPDSSGPAFIETGEGFTYLIQGRLNGMYLEADGLLFEDEMLQTDFGYLDGKKVTVKADRIDVEFLSR
;
A
#
# COMPACT_ATOMS: atom_id res chain seq x y z
N MET A 1 15.43 23.20 -8.80
CA MET A 1 14.48 23.16 -7.66
C MET A 1 13.00 23.28 -8.01
N ARG A 2 12.59 23.62 -9.25
CA ARG A 2 11.17 23.56 -9.68
C ARG A 2 10.88 22.55 -10.80
N GLN A 3 11.93 21.98 -11.42
CA GLN A 3 11.82 20.99 -12.51
C GLN A 3 11.75 19.55 -11.99
N GLU A 4 12.50 19.19 -10.95
CA GLU A 4 12.48 17.83 -10.36
C GLU A 4 11.10 17.45 -9.80
N LEU A 5 10.40 18.39 -9.17
CA LEU A 5 9.03 18.18 -8.68
C LEU A 5 7.98 18.03 -9.80
N LEU A 6 8.24 18.57 -11.00
CA LEU A 6 7.34 18.41 -12.15
C LEU A 6 7.55 17.05 -12.81
N GLU A 7 8.80 16.57 -12.88
CA GLU A 7 9.12 15.24 -13.41
C GLU A 7 8.54 14.13 -12.51
N ASP A 8 8.68 14.21 -11.19
CA ASP A 8 8.08 13.23 -10.25
C ASP A 8 6.55 13.16 -10.35
N VAL A 9 5.89 14.31 -10.53
CA VAL A 9 4.44 14.38 -10.69
C VAL A 9 4.02 13.80 -12.03
N GLU A 10 4.70 14.15 -13.13
CA GLU A 10 4.41 13.59 -14.45
C GLU A 10 4.68 12.08 -14.53
N TRP A 11 5.72 11.57 -13.86
CA TRP A 11 6.00 10.13 -13.74
C TRP A 11 4.87 9.37 -13.04
N ARG A 12 4.34 9.88 -11.91
CA ARG A 12 3.18 9.30 -11.21
C ARG A 12 1.91 9.33 -12.06
N PHE A 13 1.74 10.35 -12.90
CA PHE A 13 0.60 10.44 -13.83
C PHE A 13 0.73 9.52 -15.05
N PHE A 14 1.95 9.26 -15.54
CA PHE A 14 2.17 8.42 -16.72
C PHE A 14 1.95 6.94 -16.42
N TYR A 15 2.37 6.44 -15.24
CA TYR A 15 2.09 5.06 -14.80
C TYR A 15 0.60 4.80 -14.51
N LYS A 16 -0.12 5.77 -13.94
CA LYS A 16 -1.56 5.64 -13.66
C LYS A 16 -2.45 5.48 -14.91
N ARG A 17 -1.93 5.76 -16.12
CA ARG A 17 -2.71 5.66 -17.39
C ARG A 17 -2.95 4.24 -17.89
N HIS A 18 -2.31 3.22 -17.31
CA HIS A 18 -2.51 1.81 -17.67
C HIS A 18 -3.24 0.99 -16.58
N CYS A 19 -3.67 1.60 -15.47
CA CYS A 19 -4.37 0.89 -14.40
C CYS A 19 -5.82 0.58 -14.79
N THR A 20 -6.08 -0.67 -15.14
CA THR A 20 -7.43 -1.18 -15.34
C THR A 20 -8.04 -1.45 -13.97
N ARG A 21 -8.70 -0.41 -13.41
CA ARG A 21 -9.54 -0.42 -12.19
C ARG A 21 -8.77 -0.39 -10.87
N ALA A 22 -8.41 0.81 -10.42
CA ALA A 22 -7.84 1.03 -9.11
C ALA A 22 -8.78 0.56 -7.98
N MET A 23 -8.22 -0.16 -7.00
CA MET A 23 -8.97 -0.79 -5.91
C MET A 23 -9.29 0.24 -4.82
N ILE A 24 -10.59 0.52 -4.64
CA ILE A 24 -11.08 1.51 -3.67
C ILE A 24 -11.65 0.78 -2.44
N TYR A 25 -11.17 1.16 -1.27
CA TYR A 25 -11.65 0.65 0.01
C TYR A 25 -12.36 1.74 0.80
N GLN A 26 -13.29 1.34 1.66
CA GLN A 26 -13.81 2.23 2.72
C GLN A 26 -12.96 2.03 3.96
N ALA A 27 -12.27 3.08 4.38
CA ALA A 27 -11.37 3.06 5.52
C ALA A 27 -11.87 3.98 6.63
N GLN A 28 -11.96 3.47 7.85
CA GLN A 28 -12.16 4.30 9.04
C GLN A 28 -10.83 4.85 9.51
N VAL A 29 -10.76 6.15 9.77
CA VAL A 29 -9.61 6.75 10.46
C VAL A 29 -9.69 6.40 11.95
N ILE A 30 -8.74 5.61 12.45
CA ILE A 30 -8.68 5.18 13.85
C ILE A 30 -7.82 6.13 14.67
N ALA A 31 -6.70 6.57 14.11
CA ALA A 31 -5.80 7.51 14.77
C ALA A 31 -5.08 8.39 13.74
N LEU A 32 -4.71 9.57 14.18
CA LEU A 32 -3.79 10.49 13.51
C LEU A 32 -2.60 10.65 14.45
N SER A 33 -1.37 10.69 13.92
CA SER A 33 -0.19 10.87 14.75
C SER A 33 0.02 12.34 15.11
N ASP A 34 0.38 12.61 16.37
CA ASP A 34 0.77 13.94 16.83
C ASP A 34 2.23 14.28 16.47
N ASP A 35 3.05 13.25 16.17
CA ASP A 35 4.49 13.38 15.89
C ASP A 35 4.81 13.45 14.40
N ILE A 36 4.01 12.78 13.55
CA ILE A 36 4.20 12.69 12.09
C ILE A 36 2.87 12.99 11.41
N GLU A 37 2.75 14.15 10.78
CA GLU A 37 1.49 14.63 10.17
C GLU A 37 0.91 13.63 9.15
N GLU A 38 1.76 12.98 8.36
CA GLU A 38 1.34 12.04 7.33
C GLU A 38 1.01 10.64 7.86
N LYS A 39 1.29 10.34 9.14
CA LYS A 39 1.00 9.02 9.70
C LYS A 39 -0.46 8.91 10.12
N VAL A 40 -1.18 8.00 9.48
CA VAL A 40 -2.59 7.69 9.76
C VAL A 40 -2.78 6.20 10.03
N THR A 41 -3.52 5.88 11.08
CA THR A 41 -3.97 4.50 11.33
C THR A 41 -5.37 4.31 10.77
N LEU A 42 -5.53 3.35 9.86
CA LEU A 42 -6.78 3.02 9.19
C LEU A 42 -7.30 1.64 9.61
N GLN A 43 -8.61 1.51 9.69
CA GLN A 43 -9.31 0.23 9.76
C GLN A 43 -10.00 0.00 8.41
N ILE A 44 -9.65 -1.11 7.75
CA ILE A 44 -10.27 -1.55 6.50
C ILE A 44 -10.66 -3.01 6.69
N ASN A 45 -11.96 -3.31 6.62
CA ASN A 45 -12.50 -4.59 7.09
C ASN A 45 -12.03 -4.87 8.53
N ASP A 46 -11.46 -6.05 8.79
CA ASP A 46 -10.90 -6.43 10.08
C ASP A 46 -9.39 -6.11 10.22
N ILE A 47 -8.79 -5.43 9.25
CA ILE A 47 -7.36 -5.11 9.21
C ILE A 47 -7.12 -3.69 9.70
N ARG A 48 -6.14 -3.54 10.58
CA ARG A 48 -5.61 -2.24 11.02
C ARG A 48 -4.25 -2.00 10.38
N LEU A 49 -4.09 -0.87 9.69
CA LEU A 49 -2.86 -0.49 9.00
C LEU A 49 -2.37 0.89 9.46
N ASN A 50 -1.08 1.04 9.66
CA ASN A 50 -0.39 2.32 9.74
C ASN A 50 0.08 2.71 8.34
N CYS A 51 -0.58 3.71 7.77
CA CYS A 51 -0.31 4.17 6.42
C CYS A 51 0.32 5.57 6.44
N PHE A 52 0.96 5.92 5.32
CA PHE A 52 1.40 7.27 5.02
C PHE A 52 0.38 7.95 4.10
N ALA A 53 -0.19 9.07 4.53
CA ALA A 53 -1.17 9.84 3.77
C ALA A 53 -0.51 10.60 2.61
N GLY A 54 -0.11 9.88 1.57
CA GLY A 54 0.61 10.42 0.41
C GLY A 54 -0.20 11.42 -0.40
N ILE A 55 -1.54 11.30 -0.38
CA ILE A 55 -2.47 12.27 -0.97
C ILE A 55 -3.65 12.46 -0.03
N CYS A 56 -3.83 13.68 0.49
CA CYS A 56 -4.91 14.04 1.40
C CYS A 56 -5.46 15.43 1.05
N PRO A 57 -6.44 15.53 0.13
CA PRO A 57 -6.88 16.82 -0.42
C PRO A 57 -7.82 17.62 0.51
N TYR A 58 -8.20 17.04 1.65
CA TYR A 58 -9.11 17.65 2.62
C TYR A 58 -8.80 17.16 4.05
N PRO A 59 -9.22 17.89 5.09
CA PRO A 59 -9.07 17.44 6.47
C PRO A 59 -9.83 16.13 6.75
N ILE A 60 -9.15 15.17 7.37
CA ILE A 60 -9.73 13.92 7.84
C ILE A 60 -9.97 13.95 9.35
N SER A 61 -10.84 13.08 9.86
CA SER A 61 -11.18 13.05 11.28
C SER A 61 -11.31 11.64 11.79
N VAL A 62 -10.81 11.40 13.00
CA VAL A 62 -10.92 10.12 13.72
C VAL A 62 -12.39 9.69 13.83
N GLY A 63 -12.65 8.41 13.61
CA GLY A 63 -13.96 7.77 13.63
C GLY A 63 -14.77 7.90 12.34
N LYS A 64 -14.32 8.68 11.35
CA LYS A 64 -14.99 8.84 10.06
C LYS A 64 -14.44 7.87 9.01
N ASN A 65 -15.31 7.50 8.05
CA ASN A 65 -14.98 6.64 6.93
C ASN A 65 -14.70 7.46 5.67
N TYR A 66 -13.72 7.03 4.88
CA TYR A 66 -13.32 7.65 3.63
C TYR A 66 -13.03 6.60 2.56
N PRO A 67 -13.36 6.89 1.28
CA PRO A 67 -12.86 6.10 0.17
C PRO A 67 -11.35 6.33 0.02
N VAL A 68 -10.59 5.24 -0.04
CA VAL A 68 -9.13 5.30 -0.16
C VAL A 68 -8.60 4.30 -1.18
N GLN A 69 -7.43 4.61 -1.73
CA GLN A 69 -6.58 3.68 -2.48
C GLN A 69 -5.31 3.41 -1.68
N LEU A 70 -4.81 2.19 -1.78
CA LEU A 70 -3.58 1.76 -1.12
C LEU A 70 -2.53 1.42 -2.16
N GLU A 71 -1.27 1.76 -1.88
CA GLU A 71 -0.12 1.47 -2.73
C GLU A 71 1.04 1.00 -1.86
N LEU A 72 1.79 0.01 -2.33
CA LEU A 72 3.03 -0.40 -1.67
C LEU A 72 4.17 0.45 -2.21
N VAL A 73 4.99 0.98 -1.32
CA VAL A 73 6.16 1.77 -1.70
C VAL A 73 7.43 1.05 -1.28
N MET A 74 8.28 0.80 -2.28
CA MET A 74 9.64 0.26 -2.12
C MET A 74 10.64 1.39 -2.39
N LEU A 75 11.31 1.89 -1.35
CA LEU A 75 12.30 2.96 -1.41
C LEU A 75 13.72 2.44 -1.64
N HIS A 76 13.98 1.20 -1.23
CA HIS A 76 15.31 0.59 -1.31
C HIS A 76 15.33 -0.54 -2.34
N ASN A 77 15.29 -1.79 -1.87
CA ASN A 77 15.32 -2.97 -2.71
C ASN A 77 13.93 -3.60 -2.75
N TYR A 78 13.50 -4.01 -3.93
CA TYR A 78 12.29 -4.79 -4.07
C TYR A 78 12.56 -6.22 -3.57
N GLU A 79 11.96 -6.57 -2.43
CA GLU A 79 12.18 -7.87 -1.78
C GLU A 79 10.88 -8.68 -1.76
N VAL A 80 10.83 -9.74 -2.58
CA VAL A 80 9.74 -10.74 -2.58
C VAL A 80 10.33 -12.13 -2.41
N MET A 81 9.80 -12.89 -1.45
CA MET A 81 10.24 -14.25 -1.16
C MET A 81 9.06 -15.21 -1.11
N ALA A 82 9.26 -16.46 -1.55
CA ALA A 82 8.26 -17.51 -1.33
C ALA A 82 8.06 -17.74 0.17
N SER A 83 6.80 -17.88 0.58
CA SER A 83 6.43 -18.16 1.96
C SER A 83 5.90 -19.57 2.11
N PRO A 84 6.16 -20.25 3.25
CA PRO A 84 5.42 -21.45 3.59
C PRO A 84 3.93 -21.12 3.73
N ASP A 85 3.08 -22.11 3.47
CA ASP A 85 1.63 -21.98 3.66
C ASP A 85 1.29 -22.14 5.15
N SER A 86 1.71 -21.16 5.95
CA SER A 86 1.43 -21.09 7.38
C SER A 86 0.30 -20.12 7.67
N SER A 87 -0.50 -20.44 8.69
CA SER A 87 -1.45 -19.50 9.27
C SER A 87 -0.68 -18.43 10.07
N GLY A 88 -0.94 -17.16 9.77
CA GLY A 88 -0.33 -16.01 10.42
C GLY A 88 -0.99 -14.72 9.93
N PRO A 89 -0.74 -13.59 10.60
CA PRO A 89 -1.25 -12.30 10.15
C PRO A 89 -0.67 -11.95 8.78
N ALA A 90 -1.48 -11.43 7.86
CA ALA A 90 -0.98 -10.98 6.56
C ALA A 90 -0.11 -9.73 6.67
N PHE A 91 -0.31 -8.89 7.68
CA PHE A 91 0.42 -7.64 7.86
C PHE A 91 1.20 -7.68 9.16
N ILE A 92 2.53 -7.63 9.06
CA ILE A 92 3.45 -7.65 10.20
C ILE A 92 4.30 -6.38 10.18
N GLU A 93 4.06 -5.49 11.13
CA GLU A 93 4.93 -4.33 11.35
C GLU A 93 6.30 -4.82 11.86
N THR A 94 7.38 -4.30 11.29
CA THR A 94 8.74 -4.63 11.77
C THR A 94 9.17 -3.78 12.96
N GLY A 95 8.36 -2.77 13.33
CA GLY A 95 8.67 -1.80 14.40
C GLY A 95 9.52 -0.62 13.93
N GLU A 96 9.99 -0.62 12.69
CA GLU A 96 10.82 0.45 12.10
C GLU A 96 9.98 1.32 11.15
N GLY A 97 9.55 2.49 11.62
CA GLY A 97 8.86 3.49 10.80
C GLY A 97 7.50 3.00 10.28
N PHE A 98 7.39 2.86 8.95
CA PHE A 98 6.18 2.41 8.23
C PHE A 98 6.36 1.03 7.59
N THR A 99 7.43 0.31 7.93
CA THR A 99 7.82 -0.91 7.24
C THR A 99 6.91 -2.08 7.60
N TYR A 100 6.46 -2.81 6.58
CA TYR A 100 5.67 -4.02 6.72
C TYR A 100 6.32 -5.21 6.03
N LEU A 101 6.18 -6.39 6.65
CA LEU A 101 6.19 -7.66 5.93
C LEU A 101 4.74 -8.03 5.62
N ILE A 102 4.44 -8.18 4.34
CA ILE A 102 3.09 -8.45 3.83
C ILE A 102 3.06 -9.85 3.23
N GLN A 103 2.28 -10.73 3.85
CA GLN A 103 2.07 -12.09 3.37
C GLN A 103 0.79 -12.16 2.55
N GLY A 104 0.91 -12.59 1.31
CA GLY A 104 -0.22 -12.67 0.39
C GLY A 104 -0.02 -13.70 -0.70
N ARG A 105 -1.04 -13.90 -1.51
CA ARG A 105 -0.95 -14.69 -2.74
C ARG A 105 -0.59 -13.77 -3.89
N LEU A 106 0.46 -14.11 -4.62
CA LEU A 106 0.82 -13.43 -5.86
C LEU A 106 -0.01 -14.00 -7.02
N ASN A 107 -0.61 -13.13 -7.82
CA ASN A 107 -1.34 -13.48 -9.04
C ASN A 107 -1.10 -12.41 -10.12
N GLY A 108 -0.19 -12.68 -11.05
CA GLY A 108 0.29 -11.71 -12.03
C GLY A 108 0.94 -10.51 -11.33
N MET A 109 0.37 -9.32 -11.53
CA MET A 109 0.82 -8.06 -10.91
C MET A 109 0.10 -7.74 -9.59
N TYR A 110 -0.70 -8.67 -9.08
CA TYR A 110 -1.50 -8.45 -7.88
C TYR A 110 -1.01 -9.26 -6.69
N LEU A 111 -0.86 -8.60 -5.54
CA LEU A 111 -0.68 -9.24 -4.24
C LEU A 111 -2.01 -9.16 -3.47
N GLU A 112 -2.61 -10.32 -3.19
CA GLU A 112 -3.81 -10.44 -2.36
C GLU A 112 -3.43 -10.84 -0.92
N ALA A 113 -3.74 -9.99 0.05
CA ALA A 113 -3.41 -10.14 1.47
C ALA A 113 -4.62 -9.80 2.35
N ASP A 114 -5.20 -10.80 3.03
CA ASP A 114 -6.40 -10.70 3.88
C ASP A 114 -7.58 -9.90 3.25
N GLY A 115 -7.76 -10.04 1.94
CA GLY A 115 -8.83 -9.36 1.18
C GLY A 115 -8.51 -7.93 0.75
N LEU A 116 -7.29 -7.44 1.01
CA LEU A 116 -6.73 -6.29 0.34
C LEU A 116 -5.92 -6.74 -0.88
N LEU A 117 -6.00 -5.96 -1.94
CA LEU A 117 -5.31 -6.16 -3.19
C LEU A 117 -4.38 -4.98 -3.44
N PHE A 118 -3.11 -5.28 -3.68
CA PHE A 118 -2.09 -4.32 -4.10
C PHE A 118 -1.67 -4.65 -5.53
N GLU A 119 -1.58 -3.64 -6.38
CA GLU A 119 -1.19 -3.76 -7.78
C GLU A 119 0.20 -3.14 -7.96
N ASP A 120 1.11 -3.89 -8.57
CA ASP A 120 2.45 -3.42 -8.92
C ASP A 120 3.02 -4.27 -10.07
N GLU A 121 3.32 -3.64 -11.20
CA GLU A 121 3.84 -4.30 -12.40
C GLU A 121 5.17 -5.04 -12.16
N MET A 122 5.98 -4.62 -11.18
CA MET A 122 7.22 -5.29 -10.82
C MET A 122 6.98 -6.69 -10.25
N LEU A 123 5.84 -6.93 -9.59
CA LEU A 123 5.48 -8.25 -9.08
C LEU A 123 5.34 -9.28 -10.20
N GLN A 124 4.83 -8.86 -11.36
CA GLN A 124 4.73 -9.72 -12.53
C GLN A 124 6.06 -9.82 -13.29
N THR A 125 6.69 -8.66 -13.52
CA THR A 125 7.85 -8.55 -14.42
C THR A 125 9.08 -9.23 -13.82
N ASP A 126 9.37 -8.98 -12.54
CA ASP A 126 10.60 -9.44 -11.89
C ASP A 126 10.34 -10.71 -11.05
N PHE A 127 9.13 -10.85 -10.52
CA PHE A 127 8.78 -11.93 -9.59
C PHE A 127 7.73 -12.92 -10.13
N GLY A 128 7.44 -12.89 -11.44
CA GLY A 128 6.46 -13.79 -12.07
C GLY A 128 6.75 -15.29 -11.90
N TYR A 129 7.99 -15.69 -11.59
CA TYR A 129 8.34 -17.08 -11.24
C TYR A 129 7.74 -17.55 -9.90
N LEU A 130 7.19 -16.61 -9.11
CA LEU A 130 6.44 -16.85 -7.88
C LEU A 130 4.93 -16.82 -8.09
N ASP A 131 4.45 -16.64 -9.32
CA ASP A 131 3.02 -16.55 -9.63
C ASP A 131 2.21 -17.75 -9.08
N GLY A 132 1.03 -17.45 -8.55
CA GLY A 132 0.14 -18.39 -7.86
C GLY A 132 0.59 -18.83 -6.46
N LYS A 133 1.80 -18.47 -6.01
CA LYS A 133 2.34 -18.88 -4.70
C LYS A 133 1.99 -17.88 -3.61
N LYS A 134 2.05 -18.35 -2.35
CA LYS A 134 2.10 -17.47 -1.19
C LYS A 134 3.51 -16.87 -1.10
N VAL A 135 3.59 -15.55 -0.94
CA VAL A 135 4.84 -14.80 -0.86
C VAL A 135 4.84 -13.88 0.36
N THR A 136 6.01 -13.42 0.76
CA THR A 136 6.20 -12.29 1.67
C THR A 136 6.84 -11.17 0.86
N VAL A 137 6.19 -10.02 0.84
CA VAL A 137 6.71 -8.77 0.28
C VAL A 137 7.12 -7.88 1.43
N LYS A 138 8.33 -7.32 1.39
CA LYS A 138 8.74 -6.29 2.34
C LYS A 138 8.48 -4.93 1.71
N ALA A 139 7.56 -4.17 2.30
CA ALA A 139 7.27 -2.79 1.88
C ALA A 139 7.89 -1.81 2.88
N ASP A 140 8.59 -0.79 2.37
CA ASP A 140 9.10 0.30 3.23
C ASP A 140 7.94 1.13 3.79
N ARG A 141 6.83 1.21 3.05
CA ARG A 141 5.62 1.96 3.43
C ARG A 141 4.39 1.47 2.68
N ILE A 142 3.23 1.61 3.32
CA ILE A 142 1.93 1.55 2.64
C ILE A 142 1.42 2.99 2.50
N ASP A 143 1.31 3.47 1.27
CA ASP A 143 0.71 4.76 0.98
C ASP A 143 -0.79 4.64 0.96
N VAL A 144 -1.45 5.71 1.42
CA VAL A 144 -2.88 5.90 1.26
C VAL A 144 -3.16 7.21 0.52
N GLU A 145 -3.99 7.10 -0.51
CA GLU A 145 -4.61 8.23 -1.19
C GLU A 145 -6.07 8.34 -0.75
N PHE A 146 -6.41 9.47 -0.14
CA PHE A 146 -7.80 9.83 0.18
C PHE A 146 -8.47 10.41 -1.07
N LEU A 147 -9.47 9.70 -1.59
CA LEU A 147 -10.14 10.09 -2.82
C LEU A 147 -11.12 11.24 -2.59
N SER A 148 -11.17 12.16 -3.55
CA SER A 148 -12.19 13.21 -3.56
C SER A 148 -13.59 12.60 -3.58
N ARG A 149 -14.50 13.19 -2.80
CA ARG A 149 -15.89 12.76 -2.66
C ARG A 149 -16.75 13.21 -3.83
#